data_AF-A0A3A8ZN02-F1
#
_entry.id   AF-A0A3A8ZN02-F1
#
_cell.length_a   1.000
_cell.length_b   1.000
_cell.length_c   1.000
_cell.angle_alpha   90.00
_cell.angle_beta   90.00
_cell.angle_gamma   90.00
#
_symmetry.space_group_name_H-M   'P 1'
#
loop_
_entity.id
_entity.type
_entity.pdbx_description
1 polymer ?
#
loop_
_entity_poly.entity_id
_entity_poly.type
_entity_poly.pdbx_seq_one_letter_code
_entity_poly.pdbx_strand_id
1 'polypeptide(L)'
;MIVTMDMNAYMVNDIIGDNQRFISPFCKPCGYYILIKENKIISNISIQIYWEKLKYMSQNIDILIQNAFKPEFYGFYGVDQNLIASSDEMCQQLIVDSFVFDTNDNSIGCCLSNPEFMFGHFIDCLWSDSWNLIYSYIC
;
A
#
# COMPACT_ATOMS: atom_id res chain seq x y z
N MET A 1 23.02 1.98 1.96
CA MET A 1 22.25 1.91 0.70
C MET A 1 21.03 1.04 0.92
N ILE A 2 19.86 1.44 0.46
CA ILE A 2 18.68 0.57 0.51
C ILE A 2 18.67 -0.24 -0.79
N VAL A 3 18.43 -1.55 -0.71
CA VAL A 3 18.23 -2.39 -1.89
C VAL A 3 16.75 -2.72 -2.01
N THR A 4 16.17 -2.49 -3.18
CA THR A 4 14.81 -2.90 -3.52
C THR A 4 14.85 -3.99 -4.58
N MET A 5 13.84 -4.87 -4.54
CA MET A 5 13.56 -5.79 -5.65
C MET A 5 12.12 -5.62 -6.08
N ASP A 6 11.93 -5.11 -7.29
CA ASP A 6 10.63 -5.05 -7.93
C ASP A 6 10.06 -6.45 -8.12
N MET A 7 8.78 -6.61 -7.79
CA MET A 7 8.09 -7.86 -7.93
C MET A 7 7.56 -8.04 -9.35
N ASN A 8 7.42 -9.30 -9.77
CA ASN A 8 6.91 -9.61 -11.09
C ASN A 8 5.46 -9.09 -11.23
N ALA A 9 5.26 -8.12 -12.13
CA ALA A 9 3.96 -7.46 -12.32
C ALA A 9 2.84 -8.41 -12.73
N TYR A 10 3.13 -9.48 -13.49
CA TYR A 10 2.13 -10.49 -13.86
C TYR A 10 1.70 -11.30 -12.64
N MET A 11 2.65 -11.72 -11.79
CA MET A 11 2.32 -12.43 -10.55
C MET A 11 1.54 -11.55 -9.57
N VAL A 12 1.86 -10.25 -9.49
CA VAL A 12 1.06 -9.28 -8.72
C VAL A 12 -0.35 -9.23 -9.29
N ASN A 13 -0.49 -9.07 -10.62
CA ASN A 13 -1.78 -9.03 -11.32
C ASN A 13 -2.60 -10.30 -11.10
N ASP A 14 -1.98 -11.48 -11.06
CA ASP A 14 -2.66 -12.75 -10.78
C ASP A 14 -3.24 -12.81 -9.36
N ILE A 15 -2.64 -12.09 -8.40
CA ILE A 15 -3.11 -12.04 -7.01
C ILE A 15 -4.21 -10.99 -6.82
N ILE A 16 -4.01 -9.78 -7.32
CA ILE A 16 -4.95 -8.66 -7.11
C ILE A 16 -6.11 -8.67 -8.12
N GLY A 17 -5.91 -9.29 -9.30
CA GLY A 17 -6.90 -9.34 -10.37
C GLY A 17 -7.39 -7.96 -10.81
N ASP A 18 -8.70 -7.87 -11.07
CA ASP A 18 -9.38 -6.62 -11.45
C ASP A 18 -9.83 -5.78 -10.22
N ASN A 19 -9.21 -6.01 -9.06
CA ASN A 19 -9.58 -5.31 -7.83
C ASN A 19 -9.23 -3.82 -7.94
N GLN A 20 -10.27 -2.99 -8.02
CA GLN A 20 -10.17 -1.53 -8.14
C GLN A 20 -9.51 -0.85 -6.95
N ARG A 21 -9.25 -1.59 -5.87
CA ARG A 21 -8.50 -1.12 -4.69
C ARG A 21 -6.99 -1.08 -4.89
N PHE A 22 -6.47 -1.47 -6.05
CA PHE A 22 -5.04 -1.52 -6.30
C PHE A 22 -4.71 -0.78 -7.59
N ILE A 23 -3.61 -0.03 -7.58
CA ILE A 23 -3.07 0.51 -8.82
C ILE A 23 -2.55 -0.62 -9.71
N SER A 24 -2.50 -0.37 -11.03
CA SER A 24 -1.94 -1.35 -11.96
C SER A 24 -0.47 -1.64 -11.63
N PRO A 25 -0.05 -2.92 -11.59
CA PRO A 25 1.34 -3.29 -11.35
C PRO A 25 2.25 -2.98 -12.54
N PHE A 26 1.69 -2.52 -13.65
CA PHE A 26 2.43 -2.09 -14.84
C PHE A 26 2.72 -0.58 -14.86
N CYS A 27 2.29 0.16 -13.82
CA CYS A 27 2.58 1.58 -13.65
C CYS A 27 4.07 1.84 -13.40
N LYS A 28 4.51 3.07 -13.71
CA LYS A 28 5.85 3.57 -13.40
C LYS A 28 5.75 4.81 -12.50
N PRO A 29 6.46 4.87 -11.37
CA PRO A 29 7.36 3.85 -10.82
C PRO A 29 6.62 2.57 -10.36
N CYS A 30 7.34 1.46 -10.21
CA CYS A 30 6.76 0.21 -9.70
C CYS A 30 6.39 0.37 -8.23
N GLY A 31 5.11 0.20 -7.90
CA GLY A 31 4.62 0.25 -6.52
C GLY A 31 4.85 -1.03 -5.71
N TYR A 32 5.31 -2.12 -6.34
CA TYR A 32 5.32 -3.46 -5.76
C TYR A 32 6.75 -4.00 -5.62
N TYR A 33 7.29 -4.00 -4.40
CA TYR A 33 8.68 -4.42 -4.18
C TYR A 33 8.97 -4.95 -2.77
N ILE A 34 10.09 -5.65 -2.66
CA ILE A 34 10.68 -6.07 -1.38
C ILE A 34 11.81 -5.11 -1.02
N LEU A 35 11.81 -4.64 0.22
CA LEU A 35 12.84 -3.78 0.81
C LEU A 35 13.84 -4.61 1.62
N ILE A 36 15.14 -4.41 1.36
CA ILE A 36 16.22 -5.21 1.94
C ILE A 36 17.33 -4.31 2.46
N LYS A 37 17.82 -4.63 3.66
CA LYS A 37 19.01 -4.00 4.23
C LYS A 37 20.27 -4.54 3.54
N GLU A 38 21.28 -3.68 3.36
CA GLU A 38 22.56 -4.06 2.73
C GLU A 38 23.12 -5.36 3.29
N ASN A 39 23.75 -6.12 2.39
CA ASN A 39 24.44 -7.39 2.66
C ASN A 39 23.52 -8.58 2.95
N LYS A 40 22.19 -8.44 2.80
CA LYS A 40 21.27 -9.58 2.79
C LYS A 40 20.93 -10.00 1.36
N ILE A 41 20.95 -11.31 1.11
CA ILE A 41 20.49 -11.92 -0.15
C ILE A 41 18.98 -12.15 -0.02
N ILE A 42 18.23 -11.89 -1.09
CA ILE A 42 16.80 -12.22 -1.16
C ILE A 42 16.66 -13.73 -1.15
N SER A 43 16.07 -14.23 -0.08
CA SER A 43 15.73 -15.64 0.02
C SER A 43 14.42 -15.91 -0.72
N ASN A 44 14.27 -17.12 -1.26
CA ASN A 44 12.98 -17.58 -1.80
C ASN A 44 11.86 -17.51 -0.74
N ILE A 45 12.22 -17.62 0.55
CA ILE A 45 11.28 -17.48 1.67
C ILE A 45 10.72 -16.06 1.71
N SER A 46 11.55 -15.03 1.54
CA SER A 46 11.10 -13.62 1.52
C SER A 46 10.12 -13.35 0.38
N ILE A 47 10.36 -13.96 -0.79
CA ILE A 47 9.46 -13.88 -1.95
C ILE A 47 8.13 -14.57 -1.65
N GLN A 48 8.16 -15.75 -1.03
CA GLN A 48 6.95 -16.46 -0.63
C GLN A 48 6.12 -15.65 0.38
N ILE A 49 6.77 -15.09 1.41
CA ILE A 49 6.11 -14.24 2.40
C ILE A 49 5.47 -13.02 1.74
N TYR A 50 6.17 -12.37 0.81
CA TYR A 50 5.62 -11.26 0.05
C TYR A 50 4.28 -11.64 -0.62
N TRP A 51 4.25 -12.78 -1.32
CA TRP A 51 3.05 -13.25 -2.00
C TRP A 51 1.91 -13.57 -1.03
N GLU A 52 2.22 -14.20 0.10
CA GLU A 52 1.24 -14.49 1.16
C GLU A 52 0.64 -13.20 1.75
N LYS A 53 1.48 -12.18 1.98
CA LYS A 53 1.05 -10.88 2.50
C LYS A 53 0.21 -10.10 1.49
N LEU A 54 0.62 -10.05 0.22
CA LEU A 54 -0.13 -9.38 -0.83
C LEU A 54 -1.52 -10.03 -1.01
N LYS A 55 -1.56 -11.36 -1.03
CA LYS A 55 -2.82 -12.11 -1.08
C LYS A 55 -3.72 -11.80 0.10
N TYR A 56 -3.16 -11.77 1.31
CA TYR A 56 -3.92 -11.41 2.51
C TYR A 56 -4.50 -9.99 2.40
N MET A 57 -3.69 -9.01 2.00
CA MET A 57 -4.18 -7.64 1.82
C MET A 57 -5.30 -7.59 0.78
N SER A 58 -5.12 -8.23 -0.38
CA SER A 58 -6.15 -8.28 -1.43
C SER A 58 -7.49 -8.84 -0.94
N GLN A 59 -7.48 -9.78 0.02
CA GLN A 59 -8.69 -10.39 0.57
C GLN A 59 -9.33 -9.54 1.69
N ASN A 60 -8.59 -8.62 2.30
CA ASN A 60 -9.00 -7.88 3.49
C ASN A 60 -8.86 -6.35 3.32
N ILE A 61 -8.74 -5.88 2.08
CA ILE A 61 -8.27 -4.53 1.79
C ILE A 61 -9.17 -3.44 2.40
N ASP A 62 -10.50 -3.61 2.34
CA ASP A 62 -11.41 -2.61 2.90
C ASP A 62 -11.23 -2.46 4.42
N ILE A 63 -11.03 -3.57 5.15
CA ILE A 63 -10.80 -3.54 6.61
C ILE A 63 -9.46 -2.90 6.92
N LEU A 64 -8.42 -3.20 6.13
CA LEU A 64 -7.08 -2.63 6.32
C LEU A 64 -7.08 -1.13 6.06
N ILE A 65 -7.72 -0.66 4.98
CA ILE A 65 -7.88 0.77 4.69
C ILE A 65 -8.66 1.46 5.81
N GLN A 66 -9.80 0.90 6.23
CA GLN A 66 -10.60 1.46 7.34
C GLN A 66 -9.80 1.56 8.63
N ASN A 67 -8.94 0.58 8.91
CA ASN A 67 -8.10 0.57 10.09
C ASN A 67 -7.00 1.65 10.05
N ALA A 68 -6.41 1.90 8.88
CA ALA A 68 -5.38 2.92 8.69
C ALA A 68 -5.94 4.34 8.52
N PHE A 69 -7.17 4.48 8.06
CA PHE A 69 -7.78 5.77 7.78
C PHE A 69 -8.13 6.52 9.07
N LYS A 70 -7.90 7.83 9.06
CA LYS A 70 -8.28 8.76 10.14
C LYS A 70 -9.20 9.83 9.56
N PRO A 71 -10.38 10.11 10.14
CA PRO A 71 -11.29 11.12 9.60
C PRO A 71 -10.65 12.49 9.39
N GLU A 72 -9.63 12.84 10.18
CA GLU A 72 -8.90 14.11 10.06
C GLU A 72 -8.14 14.24 8.73
N PHE A 73 -7.83 13.14 8.03
CA PHE A 73 -7.18 13.19 6.72
C PHE A 73 -8.04 13.89 5.67
N TYR A 74 -9.36 13.87 5.82
CA TYR A 74 -10.27 14.62 4.95
C TYR A 74 -10.02 16.14 4.99
N GLY A 75 -9.52 16.66 6.11
CA GLY A 75 -9.20 18.08 6.27
C GLY A 75 -7.80 18.48 5.79
N PHE A 76 -7.03 17.55 5.21
CA PHE A 76 -5.68 17.82 4.76
C PHE A 76 -5.66 18.75 3.53
N TYR A 77 -4.72 19.70 3.48
CA TYR A 77 -4.68 20.73 2.43
C TYR A 77 -4.53 20.17 1.01
N GLY A 78 -3.97 18.96 0.89
CA GLY A 78 -3.81 18.24 -0.37
C GLY A 78 -5.06 17.49 -0.85
N VAL A 79 -6.17 17.58 -0.13
CA VAL A 79 -7.45 16.92 -0.47
C VAL A 79 -8.41 17.93 -1.11
N ASP A 80 -8.87 17.65 -2.33
CA ASP A 80 -9.88 18.47 -3.00
C ASP A 80 -11.30 18.09 -2.54
N GLN A 81 -11.80 18.84 -1.55
CA GLN A 81 -13.13 18.65 -0.98
C GLN A 81 -14.29 19.05 -1.91
N ASN A 82 -14.01 19.56 -3.13
CA ASN A 82 -15.05 19.75 -4.15
C ASN A 82 -15.33 18.45 -4.93
N LEU A 83 -14.41 17.49 -4.90
CA LEU A 83 -14.49 16.23 -5.64
C LEU A 83 -14.96 15.05 -4.76
N ILE A 84 -14.97 15.23 -3.45
CA ILE A 84 -15.44 14.23 -2.47
C ILE A 84 -16.29 14.91 -1.40
N ALA A 85 -17.41 14.30 -1.00
CA ALA A 85 -18.40 14.93 -0.13
C ALA A 85 -18.15 14.69 1.37
N SER A 86 -17.32 13.69 1.73
CA SER A 86 -17.11 13.31 3.14
C SER A 86 -15.83 12.50 3.38
N SER A 87 -15.43 12.39 4.64
CA SER A 87 -14.36 11.50 5.09
C SER A 87 -14.66 10.02 4.82
N ASP A 88 -15.92 9.61 4.93
CA ASP A 88 -16.33 8.22 4.70
C ASP A 88 -16.21 7.87 3.22
N GLU A 89 -16.63 8.79 2.35
CA GLU A 89 -16.46 8.66 0.90
C GLU A 89 -14.98 8.63 0.52
N MET A 90 -14.16 9.50 1.11
CA MET A 90 -12.70 9.50 0.92
C MET A 90 -12.13 8.11 1.21
N CYS A 91 -12.41 7.56 2.40
CA CYS A 91 -11.94 6.24 2.83
C CYS A 91 -12.40 5.13 1.85
N GLN A 92 -13.66 5.19 1.41
CA GLN A 92 -14.24 4.24 0.47
C GLN A 92 -13.68 4.34 -0.95
N GLN A 93 -12.95 5.39 -1.31
CA GLN A 93 -12.37 5.57 -2.65
C GLN A 93 -10.84 5.48 -2.67
N LEU A 94 -10.19 5.25 -1.53
CA LEU A 94 -8.75 5.01 -1.49
C LEU A 94 -8.37 3.72 -2.21
N ILE A 95 -7.21 3.77 -2.86
CA ILE A 95 -6.54 2.66 -3.52
C ILE A 95 -5.13 2.47 -2.96
N VAL A 96 -4.62 1.25 -3.04
CA VAL A 96 -3.23 0.87 -2.77
C VAL A 96 -2.39 1.28 -3.97
N ASP A 97 -1.62 2.35 -3.78
CA ASP A 97 -0.69 2.89 -4.77
C ASP A 97 0.68 2.18 -4.70
N SER A 98 1.02 1.63 -3.53
CA SER A 98 2.23 0.82 -3.35
C SER A 98 2.05 -0.28 -2.31
N PHE A 99 2.81 -1.36 -2.45
CA PHE A 99 2.88 -2.48 -1.51
C PHE A 99 4.35 -2.91 -1.35
N VAL A 100 4.86 -2.67 -0.15
CA VAL A 100 6.28 -2.85 0.20
C VAL A 100 6.43 -3.83 1.35
N PHE A 101 7.23 -4.87 1.15
CA PHE A 101 7.58 -5.80 2.23
C PHE A 101 8.98 -5.51 2.76
N ASP A 102 9.12 -5.12 4.03
CA ASP A 102 10.42 -4.98 4.68
C ASP A 102 10.88 -6.30 5.30
N THR A 103 11.97 -6.85 4.78
CA THR A 103 12.57 -8.10 5.25
C THR A 103 13.27 -8.01 6.61
N ASN A 104 13.39 -6.81 7.20
CA ASN A 104 14.03 -6.64 8.50
C ASN A 104 13.13 -7.03 9.67
N ASP A 105 11.85 -6.67 9.59
CA ASP A 105 10.86 -6.89 10.64
C ASP A 105 9.55 -7.51 10.11
N ASN A 106 9.54 -7.89 8.83
CA ASN A 106 8.40 -8.43 8.11
C ASN A 106 7.20 -7.47 8.05
N SER A 107 7.43 -6.17 8.20
CA SER A 107 6.38 -5.16 8.08
C SER A 107 5.95 -4.93 6.63
N ILE A 108 4.74 -4.39 6.48
CA ILE A 108 4.15 -4.01 5.19
C ILE A 108 3.96 -2.50 5.17
N GLY A 109 4.72 -1.84 4.30
CA GLY A 109 4.54 -0.44 3.94
C GLY A 109 3.58 -0.30 2.77
N CYS A 110 2.76 0.74 2.77
CA CYS A 110 1.76 0.98 1.74
C CYS A 110 1.44 2.47 1.65
N CYS A 111 1.37 2.98 0.42
CA CYS A 111 0.78 4.27 0.13
C CYS A 111 -0.69 4.06 -0.26
N LEU A 112 -1.61 4.71 0.45
CA LEU A 112 -3.01 4.81 0.07
C LEU A 112 -3.26 6.18 -0.55
N SER A 113 -3.86 6.24 -1.73
CA SER A 113 -4.15 7.50 -2.40
C SER A 113 -5.41 7.42 -3.24
N ASN A 114 -5.79 8.53 -3.85
CA ASN A 114 -6.66 8.56 -5.01
C ASN A 114 -6.26 9.77 -5.85
N PRO A 115 -5.82 9.59 -7.11
CA PRO A 115 -5.27 10.68 -7.91
C PRO A 115 -6.30 11.75 -8.29
N GLU A 116 -7.60 11.46 -8.18
CA GLU A 116 -8.66 12.43 -8.50
C GLU A 116 -8.76 13.53 -7.45
N PHE A 117 -8.64 13.20 -6.16
CA PHE A 117 -8.80 14.16 -5.07
C PHE A 117 -7.58 14.30 -4.14
N MET A 118 -6.52 13.52 -4.34
CA MET A 118 -5.25 13.60 -3.58
C MET A 118 -4.03 13.74 -4.51
N PHE A 119 -4.14 14.52 -5.58
CA PHE A 119 -3.03 14.62 -6.56
C PHE A 119 -1.72 15.07 -5.90
N GLY A 120 -0.69 14.23 -5.99
CA GLY A 120 0.63 14.49 -5.38
C GLY A 120 0.73 14.17 -3.88
N HIS A 121 -0.34 13.64 -3.29
CA HIS A 121 -0.46 13.34 -1.87
C HIS A 121 -0.89 11.89 -1.63
N PHE A 122 -0.52 11.33 -0.48
CA PHE A 122 -0.85 9.96 -0.11
C PHE A 122 -0.84 9.78 1.41
N ILE A 123 -1.50 8.74 1.87
CA ILE A 123 -1.42 8.27 3.25
C ILE A 123 -0.38 7.16 3.31
N ASP A 124 0.71 7.42 4.02
CA ASP A 124 1.74 6.44 4.31
C ASP A 124 1.31 5.56 5.49
N CYS A 125 1.23 4.26 5.25
CA CYS A 125 0.76 3.26 6.20
C CYS A 125 1.83 2.21 6.45
N LEU A 126 1.98 1.81 7.71
CA LEU A 126 2.82 0.69 8.08
C LEU A 126 2.06 -0.28 8.98
N TRP A 127 1.99 -1.55 8.56
CA TRP A 127 1.52 -2.65 9.39
C TRP A 127 2.68 -3.55 9.80
N SER A 128 2.62 -4.07 11.01
CA SER A 128 3.54 -5.12 11.48
C SER A 128 3.29 -6.45 10.74
N ASP A 129 4.16 -7.44 10.97
CA ASP A 129 4.01 -8.80 10.45
C ASP A 129 2.64 -9.42 10.78
N SER A 130 2.05 -9.07 11.93
CA SER A 130 0.72 -9.57 12.34
C SER A 130 -0.44 -8.69 11.89
N TRP A 131 -0.24 -7.78 10.93
CA TRP A 131 -1.24 -6.82 10.44
C TRP A 131 -1.78 -5.84 11.49
N ASN A 132 -1.07 -5.66 12.62
CA ASN A 132 -1.37 -4.56 13.53
C ASN A 132 -0.81 -3.27 12.93
N LEU A 133 -1.65 -2.24 12.82
CA LEU A 133 -1.23 -0.92 12.37
C LEU A 133 -0.21 -0.32 13.34
N ILE A 134 0.95 0.05 12.81
CA ILE A 134 2.01 0.73 13.55
C ILE A 134 1.82 2.24 13.42
N TYR A 135 1.65 2.74 12.21
CA TYR A 135 1.34 4.14 11.96
C TYR A 135 0.54 4.34 10.67
N SER A 136 -0.07 5.51 10.60
CA SER A 136 -0.69 6.07 9.39
C SER A 136 -0.64 7.59 9.47
N TYR A 137 -0.12 8.24 8.42
CA TYR A 137 -0.05 9.70 8.30
C TYR A 137 -0.14 10.14 6.84
N ILE A 138 -0.73 11.30 6.61
CA ILE A 138 -0.92 11.89 5.28
C ILE A 138 0.22 12.84 4.94
N CYS A 139 0.73 12.76 3.71
CA CYS A 139 1.84 13.56 3.15
C CYS A 139 1.39 14.39 1.96
#